data_AF-A0A848X150-F1
#
_entry.id   AF-A0A848X150-F1
#
_cell.length_a   1.000
_cell.length_b   1.000
_cell.length_c   1.000
_cell.angle_alpha   90.00
_cell.angle_beta   90.00
_cell.angle_gamma   90.00
#
_symmetry.space_group_name_H-M   'P 1'
#
loop_
_entity.id
_entity.type
_entity.pdbx_description
1 polymer ?
#
loop_
_entity_poly.entity_id
_entity_poly.type
_entity_poly.pdbx_seq_one_letter_code
_entity_poly.pdbx_strand_id
1 'polypeptide(L)'
;MIDMSRLHTPLLVMAGVTLAPVALVAQNETSADGERSPALTHVHHVSVTFRGTPEDQGLLATALAEAEIAVQHAALAAQTPDDLEAVMRHAGHVLHALDPSEVESGPGLGYGAIRASERTAHYIALAARSDGAVPPIETHAEHIEASARNAAANGTAAAELLNEILETAATEETANTEETANTEEAADTAEAEETEEADATEAAAEADETAEADEAVGVAELLGEVVDLLTAMLEGTDADGDGRIGWQEGEGGLAQASTHLGLLRRAAGLEGS
;
A
#
# COMPACT_ATOMS: atom_id res chain seq x y z
N MET A 1 -97.70 -26.53 30.95
CA MET A 1 -98.62 -25.55 31.56
C MET A 1 -97.80 -24.47 32.22
N ILE A 2 -98.29 -23.23 32.12
CA ILE A 2 -97.82 -21.95 32.64
C ILE A 2 -97.22 -21.05 31.55
N ASP A 3 -97.86 -19.89 31.54
CA ASP A 3 -98.00 -18.86 30.54
C ASP A 3 -97.14 -17.65 30.95
N MET A 4 -96.91 -16.81 29.94
CA MET A 4 -96.47 -15.43 29.92
C MET A 4 -96.36 -14.68 31.24
N SER A 5 -95.31 -13.83 31.34
CA SER A 5 -95.48 -12.37 31.36
C SER A 5 -94.17 -11.60 31.56
N ARG A 6 -93.87 -10.76 30.56
CA ARG A 6 -93.58 -9.32 30.68
C ARG A 6 -92.32 -8.80 31.40
N LEU A 7 -91.54 -8.08 30.59
CA LEU A 7 -90.97 -6.73 30.80
C LEU A 7 -89.91 -6.53 31.89
N HIS A 8 -88.74 -6.03 31.48
CA HIS A 8 -88.05 -4.78 31.90
C HIS A 8 -86.54 -4.93 31.56
N THR A 9 -86.03 -4.27 30.51
CA THR A 9 -85.35 -2.95 30.51
C THR A 9 -83.93 -3.00 31.14
N PRO A 10 -82.89 -2.46 30.46
CA PRO A 10 -81.49 -2.78 30.75
C PRO A 10 -80.92 -1.93 31.90
N LEU A 11 -80.05 -2.51 32.73
CA LEU A 11 -79.20 -1.75 33.64
C LEU A 11 -77.79 -1.65 33.07
N LEU A 12 -77.49 -0.44 32.63
CA LEU A 12 -76.18 0.15 32.34
C LEU A 12 -75.19 -0.15 33.48
N VAL A 13 -74.17 -0.97 33.24
CA VAL A 13 -72.98 -1.05 34.12
C VAL A 13 -71.92 -0.14 33.53
N MET A 14 -71.76 1.01 34.17
CA MET A 14 -70.64 1.95 34.01
C MET A 14 -69.32 1.25 34.35
N ALA A 15 -68.55 0.88 33.33
CA ALA A 15 -67.14 0.52 33.51
C ALA A 15 -66.34 1.81 33.70
N GLY A 16 -65.89 2.04 34.95
CA GLY A 16 -64.94 3.11 35.27
C GLY A 16 -63.61 2.87 34.58
N VAL A 17 -63.30 3.69 33.57
CA VAL A 17 -61.94 3.81 33.02
C VAL A 17 -61.12 4.57 34.05
N THR A 18 -60.28 3.86 34.79
CA THR A 18 -59.20 4.49 35.56
C THR A 18 -58.10 4.85 34.58
N LEU A 19 -57.96 6.15 34.31
CA LEU A 19 -56.88 6.72 33.53
C LEU A 19 -55.61 6.66 34.40
N ALA A 20 -54.82 5.60 34.26
CA ALA A 20 -53.45 5.59 34.78
C ALA A 20 -52.62 6.54 33.89
N PRO A 21 -51.85 7.49 34.45
CA PRO A 21 -50.88 8.22 33.66
C PRO A 21 -49.79 7.21 33.27
N VAL A 22 -49.76 6.84 31.99
CA VAL A 22 -48.55 6.25 31.41
C VAL A 22 -47.53 7.37 31.43
N ALA A 23 -46.65 7.35 32.43
CA ALA A 23 -45.42 8.10 32.37
C ALA A 23 -44.65 7.53 31.18
N LEU A 24 -44.65 8.28 30.07
CA LEU A 24 -43.70 8.10 28.99
C LEU A 24 -42.33 8.36 29.59
N VAL A 25 -41.71 7.31 30.14
CA VAL A 25 -40.27 7.29 30.33
C VAL A 25 -39.71 7.30 28.92
N ALA A 26 -39.37 8.50 28.44
CA ALA A 26 -38.46 8.65 27.33
C ALA A 26 -37.23 7.81 27.70
N GLN A 27 -37.04 6.70 26.99
CA GLN A 27 -35.77 6.01 27.00
C GLN A 27 -34.80 7.00 26.37
N ASN A 28 -34.18 7.80 27.24
CA ASN A 28 -32.99 8.56 26.93
C ASN A 28 -31.89 7.52 26.78
N GLU A 29 -31.87 6.86 25.62
CA GLU A 29 -30.69 6.18 25.08
C GLU A 29 -29.63 7.28 25.02
N THR A 30 -28.87 7.40 26.10
CA THR A 30 -27.65 8.17 26.10
C THR A 30 -26.70 7.38 25.21
N SER A 31 -26.73 7.66 23.90
CA SER A 31 -25.60 7.36 23.03
C SER A 31 -24.41 8.07 23.64
N ALA A 32 -23.57 7.31 24.35
CA ALA A 32 -22.36 7.79 24.98
C ALA A 32 -21.20 7.93 23.97
N ASP A 33 -21.52 8.17 22.69
CA ASP A 33 -20.58 8.69 21.70
C ASP A 33 -21.15 10.04 21.27
N GLY A 34 -20.61 11.12 21.83
CA GLY A 34 -20.78 12.42 21.20
C GLY A 34 -20.26 12.30 19.76
N GLU A 35 -21.07 12.72 18.78
CA GLU A 35 -20.71 12.68 17.36
C GLU A 35 -19.27 13.19 17.19
N ARG A 36 -18.35 12.31 16.74
CA ARG A 36 -16.95 12.70 16.53
C ARG A 36 -16.96 13.87 15.56
N SER A 37 -16.18 14.91 15.87
CA SER A 37 -16.03 16.02 14.93
C SER A 37 -15.52 15.52 13.57
N PRO A 38 -15.82 16.22 12.47
CA PRO A 38 -15.24 15.90 11.17
C PRO A 38 -13.72 15.76 11.21
N ALA A 39 -13.02 16.64 11.95
CA ALA A 39 -11.58 16.52 12.17
C ALA A 39 -11.18 15.19 12.83
N LEU A 40 -11.85 14.80 13.92
CA LEU A 40 -11.56 13.54 14.61
C LEU A 40 -11.90 12.31 13.78
N THR A 41 -12.94 12.39 12.94
CA THR A 41 -13.30 11.32 12.00
C THR A 41 -12.17 11.08 10.99
N HIS A 42 -11.57 12.14 10.46
CA HIS A 42 -10.45 12.03 9.55
C HIS A 42 -9.17 11.52 10.23
N VAL A 43 -8.87 11.94 11.46
CA VAL A 43 -7.77 11.36 12.25
C VAL A 43 -8.00 9.86 12.50
N HIS A 44 -9.24 9.45 12.77
CA HIS A 44 -9.59 8.05 12.97
C HIS A 44 -9.40 7.20 11.71
N HIS A 45 -9.71 7.74 10.53
CA HIS A 45 -9.42 7.09 9.25
C HIS A 45 -7.93 6.80 9.05
N VAL A 46 -7.08 7.75 9.43
CA VAL A 46 -5.63 7.59 9.32
C VAL A 46 -5.09 6.59 10.35
N SER A 47 -5.59 6.64 11.59
CA SER A 47 -4.97 5.96 12.74
C SER A 47 -5.58 4.64 13.17
N VAL A 48 -6.86 4.39 12.90
CA VAL A 48 -7.59 3.25 13.50
C VAL A 48 -8.18 2.36 12.42
N THR A 49 -9.04 2.89 11.57
CA THR A 49 -9.75 2.08 10.58
C THR A 49 -10.13 2.87 9.35
N PHE A 50 -9.97 2.25 8.20
CA PHE A 50 -10.43 2.75 6.93
C PHE A 50 -11.14 1.64 6.17
N ARG A 51 -12.37 1.88 5.72
CA ARG A 51 -13.10 0.83 5.00
C ARG A 51 -12.38 0.43 3.73
N GLY A 52 -12.15 -0.87 3.58
CA GLY A 52 -11.54 -1.46 2.39
C GLY A 52 -10.01 -1.52 2.41
N THR A 53 -9.36 -1.11 3.50
CA THR A 53 -8.00 -1.57 3.80
C THR A 53 -8.03 -3.02 4.30
N PRO A 54 -6.88 -3.70 4.31
CA PRO A 54 -6.76 -5.05 4.84
C PRO A 54 -7.16 -5.06 6.33
N GLU A 55 -8.08 -5.96 6.69
CA GLU A 55 -8.63 -6.08 8.04
C GLU A 55 -9.27 -4.78 8.57
N ASP A 56 -9.71 -3.90 7.68
CA ASP A 56 -10.21 -2.55 7.98
C ASP A 56 -9.24 -1.72 8.84
N GLN A 57 -7.93 -1.91 8.71
CA GLN A 57 -6.90 -1.17 9.43
C GLN A 57 -6.86 0.32 9.06
N GLY A 58 -6.23 1.15 9.89
CA GLY A 58 -5.96 2.56 9.56
C GLY A 58 -5.08 2.70 8.32
N LEU A 59 -5.23 3.81 7.60
CA LEU A 59 -4.47 4.06 6.36
C LEU A 59 -2.95 4.03 6.58
N LEU A 60 -2.45 4.62 7.67
CA LEU A 60 -1.01 4.67 7.90
C LEU A 60 -0.43 3.29 8.28
N ALA A 61 -1.17 2.51 9.08
CA ALA A 61 -0.78 1.14 9.40
C ALA A 61 -0.74 0.27 8.14
N THR A 62 -1.71 0.45 7.24
CA THR A 62 -1.74 -0.24 5.94
C THR A 62 -0.54 0.15 5.08
N ALA A 63 -0.22 1.44 4.99
CA ALA A 63 0.93 1.92 4.22
C ALA A 63 2.26 1.30 4.72
N LEU A 64 2.45 1.27 6.04
CA LEU A 64 3.63 0.66 6.67
C LEU A 64 3.74 -0.83 6.34
N ALA A 65 2.65 -1.58 6.53
CA ALA A 65 2.66 -3.03 6.31
C ALA A 65 2.95 -3.40 4.84
N GLU A 66 2.35 -2.69 3.88
CA GLU A 66 2.61 -2.90 2.45
C GLU A 66 4.04 -2.50 2.07
N ALA A 67 4.55 -1.37 2.58
CA ALA A 67 5.92 -0.92 2.32
C ALA A 67 6.98 -1.84 2.94
N GLU A 68 6.73 -2.43 4.11
CA GLU A 68 7.60 -3.45 4.71
C GLU A 68 7.71 -4.70 3.82
N ILE A 69 6.61 -5.12 3.19
CA ILE A 69 6.61 -6.24 2.24
C ILE A 69 7.41 -5.88 0.99
N ALA A 70 7.23 -4.66 0.46
CA ALA A 70 7.99 -4.14 -0.67
C ALA A 70 9.50 -4.16 -0.39
N VAL A 71 9.95 -3.62 0.75
CA VAL A 71 11.38 -3.62 1.14
C VAL A 71 11.94 -5.04 1.26
N GLN A 72 11.20 -5.97 1.87
CA GLN A 72 11.64 -7.36 2.01
C GLN A 72 11.88 -8.02 0.65
N HIS A 73 10.99 -7.81 -0.32
CA HIS A 73 11.13 -8.41 -1.64
C HIS A 73 12.18 -7.72 -2.51
N ALA A 74 12.32 -6.40 -2.42
CA ALA A 74 13.42 -5.69 -3.09
C ALA A 74 14.78 -6.18 -2.59
N ALA A 75 14.94 -6.37 -1.28
CA ALA A 75 16.16 -6.91 -0.70
C ALA A 75 16.43 -8.36 -1.14
N LEU A 76 15.40 -9.19 -1.36
CA LEU A 76 15.56 -10.54 -1.91
C LEU A 76 16.01 -10.51 -3.37
N ALA A 77 15.45 -9.63 -4.21
CA ALA A 77 15.91 -9.46 -5.59
C ALA A 77 17.38 -8.99 -5.65
N ALA A 78 17.74 -8.00 -4.84
CA ALA A 78 19.10 -7.44 -4.80
C ALA A 78 20.17 -8.41 -4.28
N GLN A 79 19.79 -9.51 -3.61
CA GLN A 79 20.73 -10.54 -3.16
C GLN A 79 21.21 -11.47 -4.28
N THR A 80 20.42 -11.63 -5.35
CA THR A 80 20.70 -12.53 -6.47
C THR A 80 20.43 -11.82 -7.79
N PRO A 81 21.14 -10.73 -8.11
CA PRO A 81 20.85 -9.92 -9.30
C PRO A 81 21.10 -10.68 -10.62
N ASP A 82 21.95 -11.72 -10.60
CA ASP A 82 22.24 -12.56 -11.76
C ASP A 82 21.19 -13.68 -12.00
N ASP A 83 20.28 -13.90 -11.05
CA ASP A 83 19.15 -14.83 -11.18
C ASP A 83 17.92 -14.07 -11.69
N LEU A 84 17.83 -13.90 -13.01
CA LEU A 84 16.81 -13.07 -13.66
C LEU A 84 15.39 -13.56 -13.37
N GLU A 85 15.16 -14.88 -13.25
CA GLU A 85 13.86 -15.42 -12.84
C GLU A 85 13.50 -15.00 -11.40
N ALA A 86 14.46 -15.04 -10.48
CA ALA A 86 14.26 -14.57 -9.12
C ALA A 86 14.04 -13.05 -9.05
N VAL A 87 14.80 -12.27 -9.83
CA VAL A 87 14.62 -10.82 -9.96
C VAL A 87 13.21 -10.51 -10.44
N MET A 88 12.77 -11.08 -11.56
CA MET A 88 11.44 -10.81 -12.13
C MET A 88 10.32 -11.17 -11.14
N ARG A 89 10.44 -12.32 -10.46
CA ARG A 89 9.47 -12.75 -9.44
C ARG A 89 9.39 -11.76 -8.28
N HIS A 90 10.53 -11.37 -7.73
CA HIS A 90 10.56 -10.46 -6.58
C HIS A 90 10.17 -9.03 -6.97
N ALA A 91 10.59 -8.53 -8.13
CA ALA A 91 10.14 -7.25 -8.66
C ALA A 91 8.61 -7.21 -8.81
N GLY A 92 7.99 -8.27 -9.33
CA GLY A 92 6.53 -8.40 -9.38
C GLY A 92 5.87 -8.39 -7.99
N HIS A 93 6.48 -9.02 -6.97
CA HIS A 93 5.98 -8.95 -5.60
C HIS A 93 6.04 -7.53 -5.02
N VAL A 94 7.12 -6.79 -5.32
CA VAL A 94 7.27 -5.40 -4.87
C VAL A 94 6.20 -4.53 -5.54
N LEU A 95 6.02 -4.64 -6.86
CA LEU A 95 4.96 -3.91 -7.58
C LEU A 95 3.57 -4.21 -7.02
N HIS A 96 3.26 -5.46 -6.71
CA HIS A 96 1.97 -5.80 -6.08
C HIS A 96 1.79 -5.11 -4.72
N ALA A 97 2.84 -5.02 -3.90
CA ALA A 97 2.77 -4.34 -2.59
C ALA A 97 2.68 -2.81 -2.73
N LEU A 98 3.29 -2.22 -3.75
CA LEU A 98 3.24 -0.78 -4.02
C LEU A 98 1.92 -0.35 -4.68
N ASP A 99 1.56 -1.03 -5.76
CA ASP A 99 0.36 -0.84 -6.57
C ASP A 99 -0.19 -2.19 -7.12
N PRO A 100 -1.15 -2.81 -6.40
CA PRO A 100 -1.82 -4.03 -6.83
C PRO A 100 -2.59 -3.91 -8.17
N SER A 101 -2.74 -2.70 -8.73
CA SER A 101 -3.38 -2.52 -10.05
C SER A 101 -2.43 -2.76 -11.23
N GLU A 102 -1.11 -2.73 -11.02
CA GLU A 102 -0.12 -3.12 -12.04
C GLU A 102 0.11 -4.62 -12.04
N VAL A 103 0.16 -5.23 -10.85
CA VAL A 103 0.35 -6.67 -10.68
C VAL A 103 -0.74 -7.20 -9.74
N GLU A 104 -1.67 -8.00 -10.25
CA GLU A 104 -2.86 -8.43 -9.51
C GLU A 104 -2.58 -9.36 -8.32
N SER A 105 -1.45 -10.08 -8.33
CA SER A 105 -1.14 -11.12 -7.35
C SER A 105 0.26 -10.98 -6.77
N GLY A 106 0.36 -11.14 -5.45
CA GLY A 106 1.63 -11.11 -4.73
C GLY A 106 1.42 -11.24 -3.22
N PRO A 107 2.51 -11.14 -2.44
CA PRO A 107 2.46 -11.25 -0.98
C PRO A 107 1.96 -9.99 -0.26
N GLY A 108 1.84 -8.87 -0.99
CA GLY A 108 1.18 -7.65 -0.52
C GLY A 108 -0.25 -7.89 -0.07
N LEU A 109 -0.78 -6.96 0.72
CA LEU A 109 -2.10 -7.07 1.33
C LEU A 109 -3.24 -6.65 0.38
N GLY A 110 -2.91 -6.19 -0.83
CA GLY A 110 -3.84 -5.88 -1.91
C GLY A 110 -4.43 -4.47 -1.87
N TYR A 111 -3.89 -3.56 -1.05
CA TYR A 111 -4.31 -2.16 -1.03
C TYR A 111 -3.35 -1.22 -1.78
N GLY A 112 -2.05 -1.50 -1.66
CA GLY A 112 -0.97 -0.70 -2.24
C GLY A 112 -0.42 0.36 -1.29
N ALA A 113 0.89 0.32 -1.05
CA ALA A 113 1.60 1.26 -0.19
C ALA A 113 1.53 2.69 -0.72
N ILE A 114 1.59 2.90 -2.04
CA ILE A 114 1.48 4.23 -2.67
C ILE A 114 0.12 4.83 -2.36
N ARG A 115 -0.95 4.11 -2.71
CA ARG A 115 -2.33 4.53 -2.44
C ARG A 115 -2.58 4.78 -0.96
N ALA A 116 -2.11 3.91 -0.07
CA ALA A 116 -2.28 4.08 1.37
C ALA A 116 -1.58 5.35 1.89
N SER A 117 -0.39 5.65 1.37
CA SER A 117 0.39 6.84 1.71
C SER A 117 -0.30 8.13 1.23
N GLU A 118 -0.73 8.17 -0.03
CA GLU A 118 -1.48 9.31 -0.59
C GLU A 118 -2.77 9.58 0.20
N ARG A 119 -3.49 8.52 0.57
CA ARG A 119 -4.72 8.64 1.34
C ARG A 119 -4.44 9.09 2.77
N THR A 120 -3.36 8.63 3.38
CA THR A 120 -2.91 9.13 4.68
C THR A 120 -2.68 10.65 4.60
N ALA A 121 -1.92 11.12 3.62
CA ALA A 121 -1.69 12.55 3.39
C ALA A 121 -3.02 13.31 3.16
N HIS A 122 -3.91 12.75 2.35
CA HIS A 122 -5.19 13.37 2.05
C HIS A 122 -6.10 13.52 3.29
N TYR A 123 -6.32 12.44 4.05
CA TYR A 123 -7.24 12.47 5.18
C TYR A 123 -6.67 13.29 6.35
N ILE A 124 -5.37 13.28 6.59
CA ILE A 124 -4.80 14.12 7.65
C ILE A 124 -4.87 15.61 7.29
N ALA A 125 -4.69 15.97 6.01
CA ALA A 125 -4.88 17.33 5.52
C ALA A 125 -6.33 17.81 5.68
N LEU A 126 -7.30 16.92 5.42
CA LEU A 126 -8.72 17.21 5.69
C LEU A 126 -8.97 17.42 7.19
N ALA A 127 -8.37 16.60 8.05
CA ALA A 127 -8.53 16.72 9.50
C ALA A 127 -8.16 18.10 10.02
N ALA A 128 -7.03 18.64 9.57
CA ALA A 128 -6.54 19.97 9.98
C ALA A 128 -7.43 21.13 9.52
N ARG A 129 -8.24 20.93 8.48
CA ARG A 129 -9.07 22.00 7.86
C ARG A 129 -10.55 21.86 8.16
N SER A 130 -10.92 20.86 8.97
CA SER A 130 -12.30 20.48 9.24
C SER A 130 -12.80 21.07 10.55
N ASP A 131 -14.13 21.14 10.68
CA ASP A 131 -14.76 21.54 11.93
C ASP A 131 -14.30 20.64 13.10
N GLY A 132 -13.99 21.29 14.22
CA GLY A 132 -13.46 20.62 15.40
C GLY A 132 -11.98 20.26 15.33
N ALA A 133 -11.23 20.81 14.36
CA ALA A 133 -9.78 20.82 14.40
C ALA A 133 -9.30 21.60 15.64
N VAL A 134 -8.25 21.09 16.28
CA VAL A 134 -7.60 21.70 17.45
C VAL A 134 -6.12 21.89 17.14
N PRO A 135 -5.40 22.79 17.83
CA PRO A 135 -4.01 23.13 17.47
C PRO A 135 -3.06 21.93 17.33
N PRO A 136 -3.16 20.86 18.14
CA PRO A 136 -2.37 19.64 17.91
C PRO A 136 -2.65 18.94 16.58
N ILE A 137 -3.91 18.90 16.12
CA ILE A 137 -4.28 18.33 14.82
C ILE A 137 -3.67 19.19 13.72
N GLU A 138 -3.84 20.52 13.80
CA GLU A 138 -3.32 21.46 12.81
C GLU A 138 -1.79 21.34 12.66
N THR A 139 -1.06 21.32 13.79
CA THR A 139 0.41 21.30 13.80
C THR A 139 0.97 19.98 13.27
N HIS A 140 0.47 18.84 13.77
CA HIS A 140 1.05 17.56 13.40
C HIS A 140 0.56 17.03 12.05
N ALA A 141 -0.64 17.43 11.60
CA ALA A 141 -1.13 17.06 10.29
C ALA A 141 -0.19 17.51 9.17
N GLU A 142 0.41 18.69 9.26
CA GLU A 142 1.37 19.20 8.27
C GLU A 142 2.56 18.25 8.09
N HIS A 143 3.15 17.79 9.20
CA HIS A 143 4.30 16.89 9.15
C HIS A 143 3.92 15.48 8.65
N ILE A 144 2.76 14.97 9.05
CA ILE A 144 2.24 13.67 8.59
C ILE A 144 1.94 13.73 7.08
N GLU A 145 1.30 14.82 6.64
CA GLU A 145 0.97 15.06 5.23
C GLU A 145 2.22 15.10 4.36
N ALA A 146 3.24 15.87 4.76
CA ALA A 146 4.48 15.98 4.02
C ALA A 146 5.22 14.63 3.94
N SER A 147 5.41 13.95 5.08
CA SER A 147 6.13 12.68 5.12
C SER A 147 5.40 11.57 4.33
N ALA A 148 4.07 11.52 4.39
CA ALA A 148 3.29 10.56 3.62
C ALA A 148 3.31 10.85 2.11
N ARG A 149 3.47 12.12 1.69
CA ARG A 149 3.68 12.47 0.27
C ARG A 149 5.06 12.08 -0.23
N ASN A 150 6.09 12.35 0.54
CA ASN A 150 7.45 11.91 0.21
C ASN A 150 7.49 10.37 0.08
N ALA A 151 6.86 9.65 1.01
CA ALA A 151 6.74 8.20 0.94
C ALA A 151 6.03 7.73 -0.34
N ALA A 152 4.92 8.37 -0.71
CA ALA A 152 4.23 8.07 -1.97
C ALA A 152 5.13 8.33 -3.19
N ALA A 153 5.85 9.45 -3.21
CA ALA A 153 6.77 9.80 -4.29
C ALA A 153 7.92 8.79 -4.44
N ASN A 154 8.54 8.38 -3.33
CA ASN A 154 9.58 7.35 -3.33
C ASN A 154 9.03 5.99 -3.81
N GLY A 155 7.82 5.62 -3.38
CA GLY A 155 7.15 4.41 -3.85
C GLY A 155 6.84 4.45 -5.35
N THR A 156 6.41 5.59 -5.87
CA THR A 156 6.19 5.79 -7.32
C THR A 156 7.49 5.66 -8.11
N ALA A 157 8.56 6.33 -7.69
CA ALA A 157 9.87 6.22 -8.34
C ALA A 157 10.40 4.76 -8.32
N ALA A 158 10.22 4.06 -7.20
CA ALA A 158 10.58 2.64 -7.11
C ALA A 158 9.78 1.77 -8.07
N ALA A 159 8.46 2.01 -8.22
CA ALA A 159 7.62 1.29 -9.17
C ALA A 159 8.03 1.55 -10.62
N GLU A 160 8.42 2.78 -10.96
CA GLU A 160 8.95 3.12 -12.29
C GLU A 160 10.23 2.34 -12.60
N LEU A 161 11.20 2.33 -11.68
CA LEU A 161 12.45 1.55 -11.85
C LEU A 161 12.21 0.04 -11.88
N LEU A 162 11.22 -0.47 -11.14
CA LEU A 162 10.86 -1.89 -11.18
C LEU A 162 10.33 -2.32 -12.55
N ASN A 163 9.55 -1.46 -13.22
CA ASN A 163 9.08 -1.73 -14.57
C ASN A 163 10.26 -1.74 -15.57
N GLU A 164 11.24 -0.85 -15.40
CA GLU A 164 12.48 -0.86 -16.18
C GLU A 164 13.31 -2.14 -15.93
N ILE A 165 13.45 -2.56 -14.68
CA ILE A 165 14.12 -3.82 -14.32
C ILE A 165 13.44 -5.02 -14.98
N LEU A 166 12.10 -5.07 -14.99
CA LEU A 166 11.35 -6.17 -15.60
C LEU A 166 11.57 -6.25 -17.11
N GLU A 167 11.62 -5.10 -17.80
CA GLU A 167 11.91 -5.04 -19.24
C GLU A 167 13.34 -5.48 -19.55
N THR A 168 14.31 -4.97 -18.80
CA THR A 168 15.73 -5.32 -18.95
C THR A 168 15.98 -6.80 -18.66
N ALA A 169 15.48 -7.30 -17.53
CA ALA A 169 15.67 -8.70 -17.12
C ALA A 169 15.04 -9.69 -18.10
N ALA A 170 13.87 -9.37 -18.67
CA ALA A 170 13.23 -10.21 -19.69
C ALA A 170 14.03 -10.25 -21.00
N THR A 171 14.63 -9.12 -21.38
CA THR A 171 15.49 -9.02 -22.57
C THR A 171 16.76 -9.84 -22.39
N GLU A 172 17.43 -9.72 -21.25
CA GLU A 172 18.64 -10.48 -20.91
C GLU A 172 18.36 -12.00 -20.82
N GLU A 173 17.22 -12.41 -20.25
CA GLU A 173 16.82 -13.82 -20.17
C GLU A 173 16.59 -14.43 -21.56
N THR A 174 15.96 -13.69 -22.46
CA THR A 174 15.70 -14.14 -23.84
C THR A 174 17.03 -14.33 -24.58
N ALA A 175 17.97 -13.38 -24.45
CA ALA A 175 19.29 -13.46 -25.06
C ALA A 175 20.08 -14.68 -24.56
N ASN A 176 20.05 -14.95 -23.25
CA ASN A 176 20.72 -16.12 -22.65
C ASN A 176 20.14 -17.45 -23.16
N THR A 177 18.83 -17.51 -23.39
CA THR A 177 18.16 -18.71 -23.93
C THR A 177 18.51 -18.94 -25.41
N GLU A 178 18.63 -17.88 -26.22
CA GLU A 178 19.05 -17.99 -27.62
C GLU A 178 20.53 -18.39 -27.76
N GLU A 179 21.42 -17.87 -26.90
CA GLU A 179 22.83 -18.27 -26.88
C GLU A 179 23.00 -19.75 -26.52
N THR A 180 22.26 -20.24 -25.52
CA THR A 180 22.30 -21.65 -25.14
C THR A 180 21.75 -22.59 -26.23
N ALA A 181 20.67 -22.20 -26.92
CA ALA A 181 20.12 -22.96 -28.04
C ALA A 181 21.10 -23.05 -29.23
N ASN A 182 21.74 -21.95 -29.59
CA ASN A 182 22.73 -21.92 -30.68
C ASN A 182 23.98 -22.75 -30.35
N THR A 183 24.36 -22.81 -29.08
CA THR A 183 25.52 -23.60 -28.62
C THR A 183 25.22 -25.10 -28.62
N GLU A 184 23.99 -25.51 -28.27
CA GLU A 184 23.55 -26.91 -28.35
C GLU A 184 23.40 -27.40 -29.81
N GLU A 185 22.89 -26.56 -30.73
CA GLU A 185 22.84 -26.87 -32.16
C GLU A 185 24.24 -27.01 -32.78
N ALA A 186 25.20 -26.17 -32.37
CA ALA A 186 26.59 -26.26 -32.77
C ALA A 186 27.29 -27.53 -32.23
N ALA A 187 26.89 -28.02 -31.05
CA ALA A 187 27.42 -29.25 -30.47
C ALA A 187 26.87 -30.53 -31.14
N ASP A 188 25.57 -30.54 -31.51
CA ASP A 188 24.93 -31.67 -32.19
C ASP A 188 25.40 -31.79 -33.67
N THR A 189 25.73 -30.66 -34.31
CA THR A 189 26.38 -30.65 -35.63
C THR A 189 27.86 -31.07 -35.58
N ALA A 190 28.58 -30.83 -34.48
CA ALA A 190 29.96 -31.25 -34.31
C ALA A 190 30.14 -32.76 -34.06
N GLU A 191 29.13 -33.47 -33.54
CA GLU A 191 29.16 -34.95 -33.43
C GLU A 191 28.78 -35.67 -34.73
N ALA A 192 28.30 -34.95 -35.76
CA ALA A 192 27.91 -35.52 -37.05
C ALA A 192 29.01 -35.49 -38.14
N GLU A 193 30.10 -34.75 -37.95
CA GLU A 193 31.20 -34.64 -38.91
C GLU A 193 32.55 -35.10 -38.32
N GLU A 194 32.68 -36.41 -38.08
CA GLU A 194 34.00 -37.07 -38.12
C GLU A 194 34.25 -37.70 -39.50
N THR A 195 34.11 -36.90 -40.56
CA THR A 195 34.79 -37.15 -41.84
C THR A 195 34.98 -35.85 -42.60
N GLU A 196 36.21 -35.64 -43.05
CA GLU A 196 36.62 -34.74 -44.15
C GLU A 196 37.17 -33.35 -43.74
N GLU A 197 38.44 -33.41 -43.37
CA GLU A 197 39.49 -32.42 -43.57
C GLU A 197 39.34 -31.62 -44.88
N ALA A 198 39.10 -30.30 -44.78
CA ALA A 198 39.85 -29.20 -45.43
C ALA A 198 38.99 -27.97 -45.78
N ASP A 199 39.56 -26.79 -45.48
CA ASP A 199 39.32 -25.50 -46.12
C ASP A 199 38.04 -24.72 -45.73
N ALA A 200 38.06 -24.09 -44.55
CA ALA A 200 37.12 -23.04 -44.19
C ALA A 200 37.83 -21.94 -43.38
N THR A 201 38.68 -21.17 -44.07
CA THR A 201 39.33 -19.95 -43.50
C THR A 201 38.43 -18.71 -43.64
N GLU A 202 37.12 -18.86 -43.86
CA GLU A 202 36.20 -17.75 -44.15
C GLU A 202 34.82 -17.96 -43.53
N ALA A 203 34.78 -18.31 -42.24
CA ALA A 203 33.55 -18.37 -41.44
C ALA A 203 33.70 -17.75 -40.04
N ALA A 204 34.80 -17.06 -39.76
CA ALA A 204 35.09 -16.45 -38.46
C ALA A 204 35.07 -14.90 -38.50
N ALA A 205 34.49 -14.30 -39.55
CA ALA A 205 34.60 -12.86 -39.80
C ALA A 205 33.26 -12.08 -39.79
N GLU A 206 32.16 -12.67 -39.34
CA GLU A 206 30.85 -12.02 -39.32
C GLU A 206 30.17 -12.11 -37.94
N ALA A 207 30.95 -11.81 -36.89
CA ALA A 207 30.47 -11.66 -35.50
C ALA A 207 30.85 -10.28 -34.93
N ASP A 208 30.79 -9.24 -35.77
CA ASP A 208 31.17 -7.87 -35.42
C ASP A 208 30.13 -6.85 -35.92
N GLU A 209 28.84 -7.07 -35.63
CA GLU A 209 27.82 -6.03 -35.83
C GLU A 209 26.57 -6.21 -34.94
N THR A 210 26.72 -6.24 -33.62
CA THR A 210 25.64 -5.86 -32.67
C THR A 210 26.22 -5.62 -31.27
N ALA A 211 26.89 -4.49 -31.07
CA ALA A 211 27.16 -3.99 -29.72
C ALA A 211 27.41 -2.47 -29.78
N GLU A 212 26.40 -1.70 -30.15
CA GLU A 212 26.30 -0.36 -29.56
C GLU A 212 25.95 -0.58 -28.09
N ALA A 213 26.99 -0.79 -27.27
CA ALA A 213 26.89 -0.68 -25.82
C ALA A 213 26.68 0.80 -25.50
N ASP A 214 25.42 1.26 -25.59
CA ASP A 214 24.95 2.20 -24.58
C ASP A 214 25.22 1.50 -23.24
N GLU A 215 25.84 2.17 -22.28
CA GLU A 215 26.07 1.57 -20.95
C GLU A 215 24.69 1.31 -20.33
N ALA A 216 24.07 0.17 -20.64
CA ALA A 216 22.84 -0.28 -20.05
C ALA A 216 23.10 -0.35 -18.54
N VAL A 217 22.39 0.47 -17.78
CA VAL A 217 22.43 0.41 -16.32
C VAL A 217 22.01 -1.01 -15.95
N GLY A 218 22.93 -1.77 -15.34
CA GLY A 218 22.70 -3.18 -15.09
C GLY A 218 21.57 -3.38 -14.08
N VAL A 219 20.87 -4.52 -14.18
CA VAL A 219 19.79 -4.91 -13.24
C VAL A 219 20.20 -4.75 -11.77
N ALA A 220 21.45 -5.08 -11.43
CA ALA A 220 21.98 -4.94 -10.08
C ALA A 220 22.01 -3.47 -9.58
N GLU A 221 22.34 -2.53 -10.46
CA GLU A 221 22.42 -1.10 -10.11
C GLU A 221 21.01 -0.52 -9.90
N LEU A 222 20.08 -0.81 -10.82
CA LEU A 222 18.67 -0.42 -10.68
C LEU A 222 18.04 -1.00 -9.40
N LEU A 223 18.35 -2.26 -9.06
CA LEU A 223 17.86 -2.90 -7.82
C LEU A 223 18.39 -2.18 -6.57
N GLY A 224 19.63 -1.69 -6.60
CA GLY A 224 20.18 -0.88 -5.53
C GLY A 224 19.37 0.39 -5.31
N GLU A 225 19.04 1.10 -6.39
CA GLU A 225 18.24 2.33 -6.32
C GLU A 225 16.80 2.07 -5.85
N VAL A 226 16.17 0.97 -6.28
CA VAL A 226 14.87 0.54 -5.76
C VAL A 226 14.92 0.29 -4.25
N VAL A 227 15.97 -0.39 -3.75
CA VAL A 227 16.13 -0.63 -2.31
C VAL A 227 16.28 0.69 -1.55
N ASP A 228 17.05 1.64 -2.07
CA ASP A 228 17.24 2.95 -1.45
C ASP A 228 15.93 3.75 -1.41
N LEU A 229 15.17 3.78 -2.50
CA LEU A 229 13.88 4.46 -2.57
C LEU A 229 12.85 3.85 -1.62
N LEU A 230 12.77 2.52 -1.53
CA LEU A 230 11.84 1.85 -0.62
C LEU A 230 12.24 2.01 0.85
N THR A 231 13.55 2.06 1.12
CA THR A 231 14.06 2.41 2.46
C THR A 231 13.67 3.85 2.80
N ALA A 232 13.84 4.80 1.88
CA ALA A 232 13.43 6.18 2.06
C ALA A 232 11.90 6.32 2.18
N MET A 233 11.11 5.47 1.54
CA MET A 233 9.65 5.41 1.74
C MET A 233 9.29 5.06 3.19
N LEU A 234 9.95 4.06 3.77
CA LEU A 234 9.70 3.62 5.15
C LEU A 234 10.29 4.57 6.19
N GLU A 235 11.59 4.83 6.09
CA GLU A 235 12.40 5.45 7.15
C GLU A 235 12.68 6.94 6.91
N GLY A 236 12.48 7.39 5.67
CA GLY A 236 12.94 8.69 5.18
C GLY A 236 14.44 8.70 4.85
N THR A 237 14.94 9.85 4.41
CA THR A 237 16.35 10.09 4.12
C THR A 237 16.77 11.49 4.59
N ASP A 238 18.05 11.69 4.88
CA ASP A 238 18.60 13.00 5.23
C ASP A 238 19.01 13.73 3.94
N ALA A 239 18.01 14.30 3.26
CA ALA A 239 18.19 14.89 1.94
C ALA A 239 18.98 16.21 1.97
N ASP A 240 18.94 16.97 3.07
CA ASP A 240 19.66 18.24 3.21
C ASP A 240 21.04 18.09 3.89
N GLY A 241 21.34 16.91 4.44
CA GLY A 241 22.64 16.56 5.02
C GLY A 241 22.87 17.20 6.40
N ASP A 242 21.81 17.58 7.11
CA ASP A 242 21.91 18.17 8.45
C ASP A 242 22.14 17.14 9.57
N GLY A 243 22.10 15.85 9.23
CA GLY A 243 22.27 14.71 10.13
C GLY A 243 20.96 14.25 10.77
N ARG A 244 19.80 14.71 10.29
CA ARG A 244 18.47 14.35 10.79
C ARG A 244 17.51 14.12 9.63
N ILE A 245 16.53 13.25 9.87
CA ILE A 245 15.44 13.03 8.94
C ILE A 245 14.23 13.80 9.47
N GLY A 246 13.95 14.93 8.85
CA GLY A 246 12.77 15.75 9.12
C GLY A 246 11.55 15.29 8.32
N TRP A 247 10.57 16.19 8.17
CA TRP A 247 9.38 15.99 7.34
C TRP A 247 9.42 16.81 6.05
N GLN A 248 10.49 17.59 5.86
CA GLN A 248 10.70 18.45 4.71
C GLN A 248 10.66 17.66 3.40
N GLU A 249 10.54 18.38 2.29
CA GLU A 249 10.53 17.80 0.95
C GLU A 249 11.72 16.86 0.74
N GLY A 250 11.42 15.61 0.37
CA GLY A 250 12.44 14.59 0.12
C GLY A 250 13.03 13.91 1.36
N GLU A 251 12.68 14.32 2.59
CA GLU A 251 13.24 13.72 3.80
C GLU A 251 12.34 12.67 4.44
N GLY A 252 11.19 13.08 4.99
CA GLY A 252 10.40 12.22 5.87
C GLY A 252 9.75 11.04 5.16
N GLY A 253 9.75 9.86 5.80
CA GLY A 253 9.02 8.67 5.36
C GLY A 253 7.84 8.31 6.25
N LEU A 254 7.31 7.10 6.10
CA LEU A 254 6.18 6.60 6.89
C LEU A 254 6.49 6.52 8.39
N ALA A 255 7.75 6.35 8.78
CA ALA A 255 8.21 6.38 10.18
C ALA A 255 7.99 7.76 10.83
N GLN A 256 8.28 8.85 10.11
CA GLN A 256 8.05 10.23 10.56
C GLN A 256 6.54 10.52 10.63
N ALA A 257 5.77 10.07 9.64
CA ALA A 257 4.31 10.13 9.70
C ALA A 257 3.74 9.42 10.93
N SER A 258 4.24 8.21 11.25
CA SER A 258 3.81 7.43 12.42
C SER A 258 4.18 8.11 13.74
N THR A 259 5.40 8.65 13.82
CA THR A 259 5.86 9.42 14.99
C THR A 259 4.96 10.63 15.24
N HIS A 260 4.66 11.41 14.21
CA HIS A 260 3.80 12.58 14.33
C HIS A 260 2.33 12.24 14.58
N LEU A 261 1.82 11.14 14.04
CA LEU A 261 0.49 10.66 14.37
C LEU A 261 0.38 10.27 15.85
N GLY A 262 1.41 9.64 16.40
CA GLY A 262 1.51 9.36 17.83
C GLY A 262 1.49 10.65 18.67
N LEU A 263 2.27 11.66 18.28
CA LEU A 263 2.30 12.96 18.96
C LEU A 263 0.94 13.68 18.88
N LEU A 264 0.31 13.67 17.71
CA LEU A 264 -1.04 14.22 17.49
C LEU A 264 -2.04 13.58 18.43
N ARG A 265 -2.09 12.25 18.49
CA ARG A 265 -3.04 11.53 19.35
C ARG A 265 -2.83 11.86 20.82
N ARG A 266 -1.59 11.91 21.29
CA ARG A 266 -1.26 12.31 22.67
C ARG A 266 -1.72 13.72 22.97
N ALA A 267 -1.34 14.67 22.14
CA ALA A 267 -1.61 16.09 22.37
C ALA A 267 -3.10 16.44 22.20
N ALA A 268 -3.85 15.69 21.39
CA ALA A 268 -5.29 15.82 21.23
C ALA A 268 -6.12 15.02 22.26
N GLY A 269 -5.48 14.26 23.15
CA GLY A 269 -6.17 13.45 24.17
C GLY A 269 -6.87 12.21 23.62
N LEU A 270 -6.37 11.64 22.52
CA LEU A 270 -6.91 10.47 21.81
C LEU A 270 -6.20 9.16 22.20
N GLU A 271 -5.52 9.14 23.33
CA GLU A 271 -4.94 7.92 23.88
C GLU A 271 -6.05 7.07 24.52
N GLY A 272 -6.30 5.88 23.98
CA GLY A 272 -7.30 4.93 24.48
C GLY A 272 -8.63 4.89 23.71
N SER A 273 -8.77 5.67 22.63
CA SER A 273 -9.88 5.60 21.67
C SER A 273 -9.58 4.73 20.47
#